data_AF-A0A3B8WZR2-F1
#
_entry.id   AF-A0A3B8WZR2-F1
#
_cell.length_a   1.000
_cell.length_b   1.000
_cell.length_c   1.000
_cell.angle_alpha   90.00
_cell.angle_beta   90.00
_cell.angle_gamma   90.00
#
_symmetry.space_group_name_H-M   'P 1'
#
loop_
_entity.id
_entity.type
_entity.pdbx_description
1 polymer ?
#
loop_
_entity_poly.entity_id
_entity_poly.type
_entity_poly.pdbx_seq_one_letter_code
_entity_poly.pdbx_strand_id
1 'polypeptide(L)'
;MSKKGNSSIIAIVAMIFLFGMISFVTNLAAPIGNIWKMQPGIEGSNFWGMMGNMMNFLAYAIMGIPAGKMLSKYGYKKTALIAIAVGFAGVFVQFLSGIVGVGSTLAGLPSNFFVYLLGAFIAGFAMCMLNTVVNPMLKL
;
A
#
# COMPACT_ATOMS: atom_id res chain seq x y z
N MET A 1 -17.91 -14.72 32.12
CA MET A 1 -16.46 -14.51 32.35
C MET A 1 -15.72 -15.76 31.88
N SER A 2 -15.18 -15.81 30.65
CA SER A 2 -14.39 -16.98 30.21
C SER A 2 -13.48 -16.64 29.00
N LYS A 3 -12.19 -16.98 29.15
CA LYS A 3 -11.05 -17.00 28.20
C LYS A 3 -10.48 -15.65 27.71
N LYS A 4 -9.84 -14.87 28.60
CA LYS A 4 -9.14 -13.59 28.30
C LYS A 4 -7.59 -13.66 28.28
N GLY A 5 -6.98 -14.85 28.22
CA GLY A 5 -5.51 -15.02 28.31
C GLY A 5 -4.79 -15.12 26.96
N ASN A 6 -5.05 -16.18 26.17
CA ASN A 6 -4.27 -16.48 24.96
C ASN A 6 -4.82 -15.86 23.67
N SER A 7 -6.12 -15.55 23.59
CA SER A 7 -6.71 -14.94 22.39
C SER A 7 -6.35 -13.46 22.24
N SER A 8 -6.02 -12.78 23.35
CA SER A 8 -5.62 -11.37 23.35
C SER A 8 -4.21 -11.20 22.79
N ILE A 9 -3.27 -12.06 23.19
CA ILE A 9 -1.88 -12.00 22.70
C ILE A 9 -1.82 -12.22 21.18
N ILE A 10 -2.56 -13.19 20.67
CA ILE A 10 -2.63 -13.47 19.21
C ILE A 10 -3.22 -12.27 18.46
N ALA A 11 -4.25 -11.61 19.01
CA ALA A 11 -4.85 -10.41 18.39
C ALA A 11 -3.89 -9.20 18.42
N ILE A 12 -3.16 -9.01 19.51
CA ILE A 12 -2.15 -7.95 19.65
C ILE A 12 -1.00 -8.17 18.66
N VAL A 13 -0.48 -9.39 18.56
CA VAL A 13 0.57 -9.74 17.60
C VAL A 13 0.08 -9.55 16.16
N ALA A 14 -1.16 -9.93 15.85
CA ALA A 14 -1.75 -9.69 14.54
C ALA A 14 -1.88 -8.19 14.23
N MET A 15 -2.29 -7.36 15.19
CA MET A 15 -2.35 -5.90 14.99
C MET A 15 -0.97 -5.30 14.75
N ILE A 16 0.03 -5.69 15.54
CA ILE A 16 1.42 -5.24 15.34
C ILE A 16 1.91 -5.62 13.94
N PHE A 17 1.61 -6.84 13.48
CA PHE A 17 1.98 -7.29 12.14
C PHE A 17 1.25 -6.50 11.03
N LEU A 18 -0.06 -6.28 11.17
CA LEU A 18 -0.86 -5.50 10.22
C LEU A 18 -0.39 -4.04 10.15
N PHE A 19 -0.14 -3.40 11.30
CA PHE A 19 0.45 -2.06 11.34
C PHE A 19 1.87 -2.02 10.79
N GLY A 20 2.69 -3.02 11.11
CA GLY A 20 4.03 -3.15 10.54
C GLY A 20 4.00 -3.22 9.01
N MET A 21 3.03 -3.94 8.44
CA MET A 21 2.83 -4.01 6.99
C MET A 21 2.35 -2.67 6.40
N ILE A 22 1.46 -1.95 7.08
CA ILE A 22 1.05 -0.59 6.69
C ILE A 22 2.26 0.36 6.73
N SER A 23 3.06 0.33 7.79
CA SER A 23 4.25 1.17 7.89
C SER A 23 5.30 0.81 6.85
N PHE A 24 5.48 -0.48 6.55
CA PHE A 24 6.41 -0.96 5.53
C PHE A 24 6.03 -0.47 4.15
N VAL A 25 4.80 -0.74 3.70
CA VAL A 25 4.38 -0.39 2.34
C VAL A 25 4.24 1.13 2.17
N THR A 26 3.91 1.89 3.23
CA THR A 26 3.81 3.37 3.15
C THR A 26 5.18 4.01 3.11
N ASN A 27 6.10 3.54 3.96
CA ASN A 27 7.47 4.06 3.98
C ASN A 27 8.30 3.58 2.80
N LEU A 28 7.86 2.58 2.01
CA LEU A 28 8.54 2.18 0.78
C LEU A 28 8.40 3.24 -0.34
N ALA A 29 7.34 4.05 -0.32
CA ALA A 29 7.11 5.09 -1.31
C ALA A 29 8.15 6.22 -1.24
N ALA A 30 8.65 6.56 -0.05
CA ALA A 30 9.66 7.60 0.14
C ALA A 30 11.06 7.26 -0.46
N PRO A 31 11.70 6.12 -0.15
CA PRO A 31 12.98 5.75 -0.73
C PRO A 31 12.85 5.46 -2.23
N ILE A 32 11.78 4.81 -2.69
CA ILE A 32 11.59 4.60 -4.13
C ILE A 32 11.36 5.94 -4.84
N GLY A 33 10.58 6.85 -4.26
CA GLY A 33 10.41 8.21 -4.77
C GLY A 33 11.72 9.00 -4.85
N ASN A 34 12.64 8.82 -3.89
CA ASN A 34 13.97 9.43 -3.93
C ASN A 34 14.87 8.82 -5.02
N ILE A 35 14.82 7.49 -5.23
CA ILE A 35 15.52 6.84 -6.35
C ILE A 35 15.05 7.43 -7.68
N TRP A 36 13.74 7.65 -7.83
CA TRP A 36 13.16 8.26 -9.02
C TRP A 36 13.58 9.72 -9.24
N LYS A 37 13.80 10.51 -8.18
CA LYS A 37 14.34 11.88 -8.29
C LYS A 37 15.79 11.91 -8.79
N MET A 38 16.53 10.81 -8.63
CA MET A 38 17.93 10.67 -9.03
C MET A 38 18.09 10.02 -10.42
N GLN A 39 16.99 9.64 -11.07
CA GLN A 39 17.00 8.95 -12.37
C GLN A 39 17.15 9.96 -13.53
N PRO A 40 18.07 9.73 -14.49
CA PRO A 40 18.23 10.61 -15.65
C PRO A 40 16.95 10.66 -16.50
N GLY A 41 16.47 11.88 -16.79
CA GLY A 41 15.21 12.17 -17.50
C GLY A 41 14.06 12.66 -16.62
N ILE A 42 14.15 12.51 -15.30
CA ILE A 42 13.24 13.08 -14.29
C ILE A 42 14.07 13.82 -13.21
N GLU A 43 15.16 14.44 -13.63
CA GLU A 43 16.14 15.01 -12.69
C GLU A 43 15.52 16.16 -11.86
N GLY A 44 15.63 16.04 -10.54
CA GLY A 44 15.42 17.15 -9.60
C GLY A 44 13.97 17.56 -9.33
N SER A 45 12.97 17.01 -10.02
CA SER A 45 11.59 17.44 -9.82
C SER A 45 10.93 16.68 -8.66
N ASN A 46 10.80 17.38 -7.53
CA ASN A 46 10.08 16.92 -6.35
C ASN A 46 8.64 16.48 -6.63
N PHE A 47 8.03 17.01 -7.69
CA PHE A 47 6.69 16.64 -8.14
C PHE A 47 6.61 15.14 -8.47
N TRP A 48 7.56 14.61 -9.23
CA TRP A 48 7.55 13.20 -9.63
C TRP A 48 7.84 12.24 -8.48
N GLY A 49 8.72 12.63 -7.54
CA GLY A 49 8.95 11.87 -6.31
C GLY A 49 7.73 11.86 -5.38
N MET A 50 6.89 12.89 -5.42
CA MET A 50 5.64 12.95 -4.64
C MET A 50 4.47 12.20 -5.31
N MET A 51 4.57 11.84 -6.60
CA MET A 51 3.50 11.11 -7.30
C MET A 51 3.16 9.77 -6.64
N GLY A 52 4.14 9.06 -6.08
CA GLY A 52 3.86 7.82 -5.33
C GLY A 52 2.93 8.04 -4.13
N ASN A 53 3.14 9.12 -3.37
CA ASN A 53 2.25 9.50 -2.28
C ASN A 53 0.89 10.00 -2.79
N MET A 54 0.87 10.70 -3.92
CA MET A 54 -0.37 11.14 -4.54
C MET A 54 -1.24 9.97 -4.99
N MET A 55 -0.64 8.90 -5.52
CA MET A 55 -1.35 7.67 -5.84
C MET A 55 -1.91 6.97 -4.61
N ASN A 56 -1.21 7.02 -3.46
CA ASN A 56 -1.78 6.55 -2.20
C ASN A 56 -3.04 7.34 -1.85
N PHE A 57 -3.02 8.67 -1.91
CA PHE A 57 -4.22 9.48 -1.64
C PHE A 57 -5.37 9.19 -2.60
N LEU A 58 -5.08 9.05 -3.90
CA LEU A 58 -6.07 8.68 -4.90
C LEU A 58 -6.69 7.31 -4.60
N ALA A 59 -5.86 6.35 -4.18
CA ALA A 59 -6.30 5.03 -3.76
C ALA A 59 -7.24 5.10 -2.56
N TYR A 60 -6.96 5.95 -1.57
CA TYR A 60 -7.87 6.18 -0.43
C TYR A 60 -9.20 6.79 -0.85
N ALA A 61 -9.18 7.77 -1.77
CA ALA A 61 -10.41 8.40 -2.25
C ALA A 61 -11.34 7.41 -2.95
N ILE A 62 -10.77 6.49 -3.74
CA ILE A 62 -11.54 5.47 -4.47
C ILE A 62 -11.93 4.30 -3.56
N MET A 63 -11.00 3.84 -2.71
CA MET A 63 -11.15 2.59 -1.96
C MET A 63 -11.75 2.77 -0.56
N GLY A 64 -11.89 3.99 -0.05
CA GLY A 64 -12.43 4.24 1.29
C GLY A 64 -13.83 3.66 1.51
N ILE A 65 -14.78 3.97 0.62
CA ILE A 65 -16.16 3.45 0.68
C ILE A 65 -16.22 1.93 0.45
N PRO A 66 -15.61 1.37 -0.62
CA PRO A 66 -15.68 -0.08 -0.85
C PRO A 66 -14.94 -0.89 0.22
N ALA A 67 -13.85 -0.39 0.81
CA ALA A 67 -13.18 -1.05 1.92
C ALA A 67 -14.09 -1.17 3.15
N GLY A 68 -14.83 -0.11 3.47
CA GLY A 68 -15.86 -0.14 4.53
C GLY A 68 -16.97 -1.16 4.24
N LYS A 69 -17.48 -1.22 3.00
CA LYS A 69 -18.48 -2.22 2.59
C LYS A 69 -17.93 -3.65 2.65
N MET A 70 -16.67 -3.87 2.25
CA MET A 70 -16.01 -5.17 2.33
C MET A 70 -15.89 -5.64 3.78
N LEU A 71 -15.54 -4.73 4.69
CA LEU A 71 -15.48 -5.04 6.11
C LEU A 71 -16.84 -5.48 6.66
N SER A 72 -17.91 -4.73 6.35
CA SER A 72 -19.26 -5.09 6.80
C SER A 72 -19.78 -6.39 6.20
N LYS A 73 -19.38 -6.74 4.97
CA LYS A 73 -19.89 -7.92 4.25
C LYS A 73 -19.08 -9.20 4.51
N TYR A 74 -17.75 -9.09 4.57
CA TYR A 74 -16.84 -10.25 4.68
C TYR A 74 -16.17 -10.38 6.06
N GLY A 75 -16.31 -9.36 6.91
CA GLY A 75 -15.72 -9.32 8.25
C GLY A 75 -14.23 -9.00 8.27
N TYR A 76 -13.69 -8.82 9.48
CA TYR A 76 -12.32 -8.37 9.74
C TYR A 76 -11.25 -9.31 9.16
N LYS A 77 -11.32 -10.61 9.49
CA LYS A 77 -10.29 -11.59 9.10
C LYS A 77 -10.10 -11.69 7.58
N LYS A 78 -11.20 -11.78 6.82
CA LYS A 78 -11.12 -11.94 5.37
C LYS A 78 -10.67 -10.65 4.69
N THR A 79 -11.15 -9.51 5.16
CA THR A 79 -10.77 -8.21 4.60
C THR A 79 -9.29 -7.92 4.88
N ALA A 80 -8.78 -8.22 6.08
CA ALA A 80 -7.34 -8.15 6.39
C ALA A 80 -6.49 -9.02 5.45
N LEU A 81 -6.91 -10.27 5.22
CA LEU A 81 -6.14 -11.19 4.37
C LEU A 81 -6.10 -10.72 2.92
N ILE A 82 -7.23 -10.21 2.39
CA ILE A 82 -7.29 -9.62 1.05
C ILE A 82 -6.38 -8.38 0.99
N ALA A 83 -6.41 -7.53 2.01
CA ALA A 83 -5.59 -6.33 2.06
C ALA A 83 -4.09 -6.67 2.08
N ILE A 84 -3.68 -7.70 2.84
CA ILE A 84 -2.32 -8.23 2.83
C ILE A 84 -1.94 -8.70 1.42
N ALA A 85 -2.79 -9.52 0.78
CA ALA A 85 -2.52 -10.03 -0.57
C ALA A 85 -2.37 -8.91 -1.61
N VAL A 86 -3.25 -7.91 -1.55
CA VAL A 86 -3.19 -6.72 -2.42
C VAL A 86 -1.93 -5.88 -2.12
N GLY A 87 -1.51 -5.78 -0.86
CA GLY A 87 -0.28 -5.09 -0.47
C GLY A 87 0.97 -5.75 -1.05
N PHE A 88 1.05 -7.08 -0.97
CA PHE A 88 2.12 -7.84 -1.61
C PHE A 88 2.11 -7.70 -3.13
N ALA A 89 0.92 -7.73 -3.76
CA ALA A 89 0.79 -7.49 -5.20
C ALA A 89 1.27 -6.09 -5.58
N GLY A 90 0.93 -5.06 -4.80
CA GLY A 90 1.38 -3.69 -5.02
C GLY A 90 2.90 -3.55 -4.94
N VAL A 91 3.51 -4.08 -3.89
CA VAL A 91 4.98 -4.11 -3.74
C VAL A 91 5.64 -4.91 -4.86
N PHE A 92 5.06 -6.03 -5.28
CA PHE A 92 5.57 -6.84 -6.38
C PHE A 92 5.54 -6.07 -7.72
N VAL A 93 4.45 -5.35 -8.02
CA VAL A 93 4.40 -4.48 -9.20
C VAL A 93 5.42 -3.34 -9.09
N GLN A 94 5.63 -2.80 -7.89
CA GLN A 94 6.66 -1.80 -7.64
C GLN A 94 8.08 -2.35 -7.82
N PHE A 95 8.31 -3.61 -7.46
CA PHE A 95 9.55 -4.31 -7.75
C PHE A 95 9.74 -4.52 -9.26
N LEU A 96 8.68 -4.94 -9.96
CA LEU A 96 8.69 -5.04 -11.43
C LEU A 96 8.97 -3.70 -12.09
N SER A 97 8.57 -2.57 -11.50
CA SER A 97 8.93 -1.24 -12.02
C SER A 97 10.43 -0.94 -12.00
N GLY A 98 11.26 -1.73 -11.30
CA GLY A 98 12.71 -1.67 -11.37
C GLY A 98 13.33 -2.49 -12.50
N ILE A 99 12.56 -3.36 -13.16
CA ILE A 99 13.02 -4.32 -14.17
C ILE A 99 12.31 -4.10 -15.52
N VAL A 100 11.01 -3.82 -15.51
CA VAL A 100 10.10 -3.81 -16.66
C VAL A 100 9.84 -2.38 -17.14
N GLY A 101 10.54 -1.98 -18.21
CA GLY A 101 10.47 -0.61 -18.75
C GLY A 101 11.77 0.19 -18.56
N VAL A 102 12.86 -0.48 -18.16
CA VAL A 102 14.22 0.08 -18.08
C VAL A 102 14.70 0.35 -19.51
N GLY A 103 14.89 1.62 -19.86
CA GLY A 103 15.36 2.05 -21.19
C GLY A 103 14.28 2.39 -22.22
N SER A 104 12.99 2.14 -21.93
CA SER A 104 11.87 2.55 -22.79
C SER A 104 11.19 3.82 -22.25
N THR A 105 11.10 4.84 -23.10
CA THR A 105 10.38 6.08 -22.83
C THR A 105 8.96 6.00 -23.42
N LEU A 106 7.96 6.30 -22.61
CA LEU A 106 6.56 6.41 -23.02
C LEU A 106 6.13 7.86 -22.78
N ALA A 107 5.67 8.55 -23.84
CA ALA A 107 5.23 9.94 -23.78
C ALA A 107 6.24 10.92 -23.12
N GLY A 108 7.54 10.73 -23.38
CA GLY A 108 8.60 11.60 -22.84
C GLY A 108 9.02 11.29 -21.39
N LEU A 109 8.43 10.28 -20.74
CA LEU A 109 8.78 9.81 -19.41
C LEU A 109 9.26 8.35 -19.42
N PRO A 110 10.08 7.91 -18.46
CA PRO A 110 10.45 6.50 -18.30
C PRO A 110 9.18 5.64 -18.12
N SER A 111 8.98 4.64 -18.96
CA SER A 111 7.83 3.72 -18.86
C SER A 111 7.76 3.01 -17.50
N ASN A 112 8.92 2.69 -16.90
CA ASN A 112 9.03 2.21 -15.52
C ASN A 112 8.30 3.12 -14.51
N PHE A 113 8.22 4.43 -14.74
CA PHE A 113 7.57 5.36 -13.83
C PHE A 113 6.06 5.12 -13.74
N PHE A 114 5.42 4.80 -14.87
CA PHE A 114 3.98 4.46 -14.88
C PHE A 114 3.71 3.14 -14.15
N VAL A 115 4.60 2.15 -14.30
CA VAL A 115 4.52 0.87 -13.57
C VAL A 115 4.69 1.11 -12.07
N TYR A 116 5.60 2.01 -11.69
CA TYR A 116 5.78 2.44 -10.29
C TYR A 116 4.52 3.11 -9.73
N LEU A 117 3.89 4.03 -10.46
CA LEU A 117 2.64 4.68 -10.04
C LEU A 117 1.52 3.68 -9.86
N LEU A 118 1.42 2.70 -10.76
CA LEU A 118 0.41 1.64 -10.69
C LEU A 118 0.66 0.76 -9.46
N GLY A 119 1.91 0.39 -9.18
CA GLY A 119 2.29 -0.32 -7.95
C GLY A 119 1.96 0.48 -6.69
N ALA A 120 2.28 1.79 -6.67
CA ALA A 120 1.96 2.69 -5.56
C ALA A 120 0.45 2.82 -5.33
N PHE A 121 -0.34 2.83 -6.40
CA PHE A 121 -1.80 2.88 -6.33
C PHE A 121 -2.40 1.60 -5.72
N ILE A 122 -1.93 0.43 -6.17
CA ILE A 122 -2.37 -0.86 -5.62
C ILE A 122 -1.94 -1.00 -4.15
N ALA A 123 -0.72 -0.58 -3.82
CA ALA A 123 -0.23 -0.51 -2.45
C ALA A 123 -1.11 0.41 -1.58
N GLY A 124 -1.56 1.55 -2.12
CA GLY A 124 -2.50 2.45 -1.46
C GLY A 124 -3.86 1.82 -1.16
N PHE A 125 -4.36 0.91 -2.01
CA PHE A 125 -5.57 0.15 -1.71
C PHE A 125 -5.40 -0.77 -0.51
N ALA A 126 -4.25 -1.44 -0.40
CA ALA A 126 -3.92 -2.27 0.74
C ALA A 126 -3.91 -1.46 2.04
N MET A 127 -3.29 -0.27 2.02
CA MET A 127 -3.31 0.65 3.16
C MET A 127 -4.70 1.01 3.62
N CYS A 128 -5.56 1.41 2.67
CA CYS A 128 -6.92 1.82 2.96
C CYS A 128 -7.70 0.67 3.58
N MET A 129 -7.63 -0.52 2.99
CA MET A 129 -8.29 -1.71 3.52
C MET A 129 -7.76 -2.09 4.91
N LEU A 130 -6.43 -2.14 5.10
CA LEU A 130 -5.83 -2.45 6.40
C LEU A 130 -6.26 -1.44 7.48
N ASN A 131 -6.26 -0.14 7.18
CA ASN A 131 -6.71 0.89 8.12
C ASN A 131 -8.20 0.78 8.47
N THR A 132 -9.07 0.43 7.51
CA THR A 132 -10.50 0.19 7.81
C THR A 132 -10.71 -1.04 8.69
N VAL A 133 -9.83 -2.04 8.61
CA VAL A 133 -9.95 -3.29 9.38
C VAL A 133 -9.34 -3.16 10.78
N VAL A 134 -8.21 -2.48 10.90
CA VAL A 134 -7.49 -2.36 12.17
C VAL A 134 -8.22 -1.43 13.14
N ASN A 135 -8.80 -0.32 12.65
CA ASN A 135 -9.49 0.66 13.49
C ASN A 135 -10.59 0.06 14.38
N PRO A 136 -11.45 -0.84 13.89
CA PRO A 136 -12.46 -1.44 14.75
C PRO A 136 -11.97 -2.70 15.47
N MET A 137 -10.96 -3.42 14.96
CA MET A 137 -10.33 -4.50 15.73
C MET A 137 -9.71 -3.98 17.03
N LEU A 138 -9.18 -2.75 17.03
CA LEU A 138 -8.63 -2.10 18.24
C LEU A 138 -9.70 -1.70 19.27
N LYS A 139 -10.96 -1.56 18.84
CA LYS A 139 -12.10 -1.23 19.73
C LYS A 139 -12.83 -2.48 20.25
N LEU A 140 -12.38 -3.68 19.86
CA LEU A 140 -12.87 -4.99 20.32
C LEU A 140 -12.00 -5.52 21.47
#